data_AF-A0A151HGR2-F1
#
_entry.id   AF-A0A151HGR2-F1
#
_cell.length_a   1.000
_cell.length_b   1.000
_cell.length_c   1.000
_cell.angle_alpha   90.00
_cell.angle_beta   90.00
_cell.angle_gamma   90.00
#
_symmetry.space_group_name_H-M   'P 1'
#
loop_
_entity.id
_entity.type
_entity.pdbx_description
1 polymer ?
#
loop_
_entity_poly.entity_id
_entity_poly.type
_entity_poly.pdbx_seq_one_letter_code
_entity_poly.pdbx_strand_id
1 'polypeptide(L)'
;MHLNFNRAICLYLDAQEPYKLPDGFVWCECDVRDPEELKEVYDLLSQHYVEDDDNLFRFNYSADFLDWALTAPGCHRDWVIGVRVSSTNKLVGFITATPSQIRVFSDSVPMAEVNFLCVHKKLRSKRLAPVLIKEITRRVNLRSIWQAVYTAGVVLPTPVAQCRYWHRSLNPKKLIEVGFSGLSERMTISRSIKLYRVKESPSTPGLRPAKPEDVPHIHKLLSNYLRNFKLHCEFTQEEVAHWLLPREGVVHVYVRTSTKGTVTDLISFYELPSSVIGNQKYKEIKVRESELERKRKRRDVSQTQTHVQCSQRLLCSPRNNPSSVPLQIYACGSVHANLYLCFHRCISPHTLADARSPTSTVCPQRERHQRHP
;
A
#
# COMPACT_ATOMS: atom_id res chain seq x y z
N MET A 1 -16.96 -3.85 -33.53
CA MET A 1 -15.96 -4.62 -34.30
C MET A 1 -14.55 -4.05 -34.21
N HIS A 2 -14.33 -2.74 -34.35
CA HIS A 2 -12.97 -2.14 -34.26
C HIS A 2 -12.23 -2.32 -32.91
N LEU A 3 -12.94 -2.32 -31.77
CA LEU A 3 -12.35 -2.57 -30.44
C LEU A 3 -11.84 -4.02 -30.25
N ASN A 4 -12.53 -4.99 -30.85
CA ASN A 4 -12.12 -6.41 -30.78
C ASN A 4 -10.92 -6.70 -31.70
N PHE A 5 -10.83 -6.00 -32.83
CA PHE A 5 -9.73 -6.16 -33.77
C PHE A 5 -8.40 -5.61 -33.20
N ASN A 6 -8.45 -4.45 -32.53
CA ASN A 6 -7.25 -3.87 -31.88
C ASN A 6 -6.77 -4.71 -30.68
N ARG A 7 -7.67 -5.33 -29.90
CA ARG A 7 -7.28 -6.26 -28.83
C ARG A 7 -6.63 -7.53 -29.35
N ALA A 8 -7.14 -8.09 -30.45
CA ALA A 8 -6.53 -9.25 -31.09
C ALA A 8 -5.13 -8.94 -31.66
N ILE A 9 -4.92 -7.74 -32.20
CA ILE A 9 -3.60 -7.29 -32.67
C ILE A 9 -2.63 -7.06 -31.51
N CYS A 10 -3.07 -6.46 -30.38
CA CYS A 10 -2.22 -6.28 -29.21
C CYS A 10 -1.75 -7.61 -28.61
N LEU A 11 -2.64 -8.61 -28.49
CA LEU A 11 -2.27 -9.97 -28.06
C LEU A 11 -1.29 -10.65 -29.03
N TYR A 12 -1.33 -10.30 -30.31
CA TYR A 12 -0.38 -10.75 -31.33
C TYR A 12 0.98 -10.04 -31.26
N LEU A 13 1.04 -8.85 -30.65
CA LEU A 13 2.25 -8.04 -30.52
C LEU A 13 3.02 -8.33 -29.21
N ASP A 14 2.35 -8.81 -28.17
CA ASP A 14 3.04 -9.28 -26.97
C ASP A 14 3.73 -10.62 -27.27
N ALA A 15 5.06 -10.62 -27.19
CA ALA A 15 5.85 -11.82 -27.40
C ALA A 15 5.42 -12.92 -26.41
N GLN A 16 5.11 -14.11 -26.92
CA GLN A 16 4.80 -15.29 -26.09
C GLN A 16 6.00 -15.70 -25.24
N GLU A 17 7.21 -15.40 -25.72
CA GLU A 17 8.47 -15.68 -25.03
C GLU A 17 8.77 -14.67 -23.91
N PRO A 18 9.37 -15.11 -22.78
CA PRO A 18 9.84 -14.22 -21.73
C PRO A 18 10.88 -13.21 -22.22
N TYR A 19 10.95 -12.04 -21.59
CA TYR A 19 12.02 -11.08 -21.86
C TYR A 19 13.40 -11.70 -21.60
N LYS A 20 14.36 -11.42 -22.49
CA LYS A 20 15.74 -11.91 -22.34
C LYS A 20 16.38 -11.35 -21.07
N LEU A 21 16.90 -12.24 -20.24
CA LEU A 21 17.80 -11.91 -19.13
C LEU A 21 19.26 -11.99 -19.60
N PRO A 22 20.17 -11.27 -18.94
CA PRO A 22 21.61 -11.47 -19.16
C PRO A 22 22.02 -12.91 -18.82
N ASP A 23 23.11 -13.37 -19.44
CA ASP A 23 23.66 -14.71 -19.18
C ASP A 23 23.92 -14.92 -17.68
N GLY A 24 23.57 -16.12 -17.20
CA GLY A 24 23.68 -16.49 -15.78
C GLY A 24 22.48 -16.08 -14.91
N PHE A 25 21.41 -15.54 -15.50
CA PHE A 25 20.13 -15.34 -14.83
C PHE A 25 19.01 -16.09 -15.53
N VAL A 26 18.07 -16.61 -14.73
CA VAL A 26 16.88 -17.31 -15.22
C VAL A 26 15.63 -16.80 -14.52
N TRP A 27 14.52 -16.79 -15.26
CA TRP A 27 13.20 -16.54 -14.69
C TRP A 27 12.76 -17.73 -13.85
N CYS A 28 12.05 -17.47 -12.77
CA CYS A 28 11.31 -18.47 -12.04
C CYS A 28 9.91 -17.96 -11.68
N GLU A 29 8.99 -18.88 -11.49
CA GLU A 29 7.70 -18.63 -10.86
C GLU A 29 7.83 -19.09 -9.43
N CYS A 30 7.43 -18.27 -8.47
CA CYS A 30 7.55 -18.61 -7.06
C CYS A 30 6.18 -19.05 -6.53
N ASP A 31 6.08 -20.28 -6.07
CA ASP A 31 4.93 -20.81 -5.35
C ASP A 31 5.07 -20.55 -3.86
N VAL A 32 4.33 -19.56 -3.37
CA VAL A 32 4.34 -19.20 -1.94
C VAL A 32 3.68 -20.24 -1.04
N ARG A 33 3.06 -21.28 -1.61
CA ARG A 33 2.57 -22.44 -0.85
C ARG A 33 3.64 -23.51 -0.66
N ASP A 34 4.74 -23.44 -1.42
CA ASP A 34 5.91 -24.25 -1.17
C ASP A 34 6.72 -23.62 -0.02
N PRO A 35 6.90 -24.31 1.12
CA PRO A 35 7.68 -23.79 2.24
C PRO A 35 9.11 -23.39 1.88
N GLU A 36 9.74 -24.06 0.92
CA GLU A 36 11.12 -23.75 0.51
C GLU A 36 11.18 -22.44 -0.27
N GLU A 37 10.33 -22.27 -1.28
CA GLU A 37 10.29 -21.04 -2.08
C GLU A 37 9.77 -19.85 -1.27
N LEU A 38 8.79 -20.07 -0.39
CA LEU A 38 8.31 -19.05 0.53
C LEU A 38 9.43 -18.53 1.44
N LYS A 39 10.28 -19.43 1.94
CA LYS A 39 11.44 -19.06 2.76
C LYS A 39 12.44 -18.23 1.96
N GLU A 40 12.68 -18.54 0.70
CA GLU A 40 13.57 -17.75 -0.16
C GLU A 40 13.01 -16.36 -0.46
N VAL A 41 11.70 -16.25 -0.73
CA VAL A 41 11.02 -14.96 -0.90
C VAL A 41 11.11 -14.14 0.39
N TYR A 42 10.84 -14.78 1.54
CA TYR A 42 10.99 -14.16 2.86
C TYR A 42 12.43 -13.66 3.10
N ASP A 43 13.44 -14.48 2.81
CA ASP A 43 14.85 -14.11 2.97
C ASP A 43 15.24 -12.95 2.06
N LEU A 44 14.76 -12.93 0.81
CA LEU A 44 14.99 -11.82 -0.11
C LEU A 44 14.35 -10.53 0.41
N LEU A 45 13.07 -10.57 0.82
CA LEU A 45 12.35 -9.40 1.29
C LEU A 45 12.93 -8.88 2.61
N SER A 46 13.17 -9.76 3.58
CA SER A 46 13.72 -9.42 4.89
C SER A 46 15.18 -8.92 4.84
N GLN A 47 15.90 -9.05 3.73
CA GLN A 47 17.28 -8.56 3.61
C GLN A 47 17.41 -7.38 2.64
N HIS A 48 16.50 -7.26 1.68
CA HIS A 48 16.64 -6.36 0.54
C HIS A 48 15.38 -5.57 0.18
N TYR A 49 14.29 -5.67 0.94
CA TYR A 49 13.10 -4.85 0.70
C TYR A 49 13.23 -3.45 1.34
N VAL A 50 12.13 -2.72 1.40
CA VAL A 50 12.03 -1.33 1.88
C VAL A 50 12.64 -1.20 3.28
N GLU A 51 13.54 -0.23 3.40
CA GLU A 51 14.16 0.22 4.65
C GLU A 51 13.67 1.66 4.90
N ASP A 52 13.58 2.05 6.16
CA ASP A 52 13.43 3.45 6.50
C ASP A 52 14.69 4.24 6.13
N ASP A 53 14.57 5.55 5.97
CA ASP A 53 15.67 6.42 5.52
C ASP A 53 16.92 6.32 6.43
N ASP A 54 16.71 5.99 7.71
CA ASP A 54 17.76 5.82 8.72
C ASP A 54 18.26 4.36 8.88
N ASN A 55 17.69 3.41 8.13
CA ASN A 55 17.97 1.96 8.21
C ASN A 55 17.82 1.36 9.61
N LEU A 56 16.91 1.88 10.43
CA LEU A 56 16.62 1.37 11.78
C LEU A 56 15.63 0.21 11.76
N PHE A 57 14.75 0.17 10.75
CA PHE A 57 13.64 -0.77 10.64
C PHE A 57 13.55 -1.39 9.25
N ARG A 58 13.27 -2.68 9.21
CA ARG A 58 12.99 -3.40 7.97
C ARG A 58 11.75 -4.24 8.10
N PHE A 59 10.89 -4.19 7.08
CA PHE A 59 9.69 -5.02 7.07
C PHE A 59 10.03 -6.50 7.15
N ASN A 60 9.30 -7.19 8.02
CA ASN A 60 9.45 -8.59 8.30
C ASN A 60 8.10 -9.28 8.09
N TYR A 61 7.68 -9.39 6.83
CA TYR A 61 6.42 -10.06 6.45
C TYR A 61 6.47 -11.53 6.89
N SER A 62 5.48 -11.99 7.65
CA SER A 62 5.40 -13.41 8.01
C SER A 62 5.05 -14.28 6.79
N ALA A 63 5.36 -15.57 6.88
CA ALA A 63 4.92 -16.58 5.91
C ALA A 63 3.39 -16.49 5.68
N ASP A 64 2.62 -16.42 6.77
CA ASP A 64 1.15 -16.31 6.71
C ASP A 64 0.68 -15.01 6.05
N PHE A 65 1.42 -13.90 6.21
CA PHE A 65 1.13 -12.64 5.54
C PHE A 65 1.37 -12.72 4.04
N LEU A 66 2.47 -13.35 3.62
CA LEU A 66 2.79 -13.54 2.20
C LEU A 66 1.79 -14.48 1.53
N ASP A 67 1.41 -15.58 2.18
CA ASP A 67 0.33 -16.45 1.70
C ASP A 67 -0.98 -15.65 1.56
N TRP A 68 -1.37 -14.90 2.59
CA TRP A 68 -2.58 -14.05 2.55
C TRP A 68 -2.53 -13.01 1.41
N ALA A 69 -1.41 -12.31 1.23
CA ALA A 69 -1.30 -11.25 0.24
C ALA A 69 -1.22 -11.76 -1.21
N LEU A 70 -0.66 -12.96 -1.41
CA LEU A 70 -0.31 -13.46 -2.76
C LEU A 70 -1.24 -14.56 -3.27
N THR A 71 -2.14 -15.09 -2.42
CA THR A 71 -3.11 -16.13 -2.80
C THR A 71 -4.56 -15.63 -2.85
N ALA A 72 -4.75 -14.35 -3.13
CA ALA A 72 -6.08 -13.76 -3.29
C ALA A 72 -6.91 -14.49 -4.36
N PRO A 73 -8.26 -14.52 -4.24
CA PRO A 73 -9.12 -15.14 -5.24
C PRO A 73 -8.81 -14.62 -6.65
N GLY A 74 -8.69 -15.54 -7.61
CA GLY A 74 -8.32 -15.20 -8.99
C GLY A 74 -6.82 -15.01 -9.24
N CYS A 75 -5.95 -15.15 -8.23
CA CYS A 75 -4.50 -15.01 -8.40
C CYS A 75 -3.94 -15.90 -9.52
N HIS A 76 -2.90 -15.40 -10.17
CA HIS A 76 -2.23 -16.06 -11.27
C HIS A 76 -0.82 -16.44 -10.83
N ARG A 77 -0.48 -17.75 -10.86
CA ARG A 77 0.85 -18.23 -10.45
C ARG A 77 1.97 -17.60 -11.28
N ASP A 78 1.71 -17.39 -12.56
CA ASP A 78 2.59 -16.70 -13.50
C ASP A 78 2.76 -15.21 -13.17
N TRP A 79 2.01 -14.63 -12.24
CA TRP A 79 2.19 -13.23 -11.81
C TRP A 79 3.04 -13.10 -10.54
N VAL A 80 3.49 -14.20 -9.96
CA VAL A 80 4.44 -14.24 -8.84
C VAL A 80 5.80 -14.65 -9.39
N ILE A 81 6.60 -13.68 -9.80
CA ILE A 81 7.81 -13.94 -10.60
C ILE A 81 9.08 -13.53 -9.89
N GLY A 82 10.12 -14.34 -10.09
CA GLY A 82 11.45 -14.12 -9.56
C GLY A 82 12.52 -14.22 -10.64
N VAL A 83 13.71 -13.75 -10.28
CA VAL A 83 14.94 -13.94 -11.05
C VAL A 83 15.94 -14.65 -10.17
N ARG A 84 16.47 -15.77 -10.66
CA ARG A 84 17.52 -16.56 -9.99
C ARG A 84 18.83 -16.47 -10.75
N VAL A 85 19.93 -16.64 -10.02
CA VAL A 85 21.26 -16.84 -10.61
C VAL A 85 21.41 -18.31 -11.02
N SER A 86 21.62 -18.59 -12.30
CA SER A 86 21.64 -19.95 -12.87
C SER A 86 22.64 -20.89 -12.19
N SER A 87 23.80 -20.39 -11.75
CA SER A 87 24.86 -21.21 -11.15
C SER A 87 24.63 -21.57 -9.69
N THR A 88 23.84 -20.78 -8.95
CA THR A 88 23.65 -20.93 -7.49
C THR A 88 22.20 -21.17 -7.10
N ASN A 89 21.28 -21.08 -8.07
CA ASN A 89 19.83 -21.07 -7.90
C ASN A 89 19.30 -19.98 -6.94
N LYS A 90 20.14 -19.02 -6.54
CA LYS A 90 19.78 -18.01 -5.54
C LYS A 90 18.80 -16.98 -6.13
N LEU A 91 17.70 -16.73 -5.42
CA LEU A 91 16.74 -15.67 -5.74
C LEU A 91 17.35 -14.28 -5.52
N VAL A 92 17.28 -13.41 -6.53
CA VAL A 92 17.92 -12.08 -6.53
C VAL A 92 17.02 -10.94 -6.99
N GLY A 93 15.86 -11.26 -7.55
CA GLY A 93 14.81 -10.30 -7.91
C GLY A 93 13.44 -10.94 -7.74
N PHE A 94 12.44 -10.15 -7.39
CA PHE A 94 11.07 -10.59 -7.15
C PHE A 94 10.10 -9.46 -7.46
N ILE A 95 8.96 -9.76 -8.07
CA ILE A 95 7.85 -8.84 -8.28
C ILE A 95 6.56 -9.67 -8.37
N THR A 96 5.47 -9.10 -7.88
CA THR A 96 4.17 -9.79 -7.85
C THR A 96 3.08 -8.92 -8.44
N ALA A 97 2.03 -9.56 -8.95
CA ALA A 97 0.78 -8.89 -9.23
C ALA A 97 -0.43 -9.76 -8.83
N THR A 98 -1.52 -9.09 -8.45
CA THR A 98 -2.80 -9.70 -8.11
C THR A 98 -3.91 -9.04 -8.93
N PRO A 99 -4.86 -9.77 -9.52
CA PRO A 99 -5.96 -9.14 -10.25
C PRO A 99 -6.88 -8.39 -9.28
N SER A 100 -7.38 -7.23 -9.72
CA SER A 100 -8.37 -6.47 -8.96
C SER A 100 -9.27 -5.67 -9.88
N GLN A 101 -10.55 -5.57 -9.52
CA GLN A 101 -11.50 -4.71 -10.21
C GLN A 101 -11.48 -3.32 -9.58
N ILE A 102 -11.04 -2.30 -10.33
CA ILE A 102 -10.86 -0.95 -9.81
C ILE A 102 -11.85 0.00 -10.47
N ARG A 103 -12.63 0.71 -9.65
CA ARG A 103 -13.48 1.81 -10.13
C ARG A 103 -12.66 3.10 -10.20
N VAL A 104 -12.58 3.68 -11.38
CA VAL A 104 -11.94 4.97 -11.67
C VAL A 104 -13.03 5.92 -12.18
N PHE A 105 -13.42 6.88 -11.34
CA PHE A 105 -14.58 7.73 -11.53
C PHE A 105 -15.86 6.93 -11.82
N SER A 106 -16.33 6.91 -13.07
CA SER A 106 -17.50 6.17 -13.53
C SER A 106 -17.19 4.74 -13.97
N ASP A 107 -15.94 4.48 -14.34
CA ASP A 107 -15.57 3.30 -15.11
C ASP A 107 -15.02 2.23 -14.19
N SER A 108 -15.47 0.99 -14.39
CA SER A 108 -14.94 -0.17 -13.70
C SER A 108 -13.95 -0.88 -14.63
N VAL A 109 -12.69 -0.94 -14.22
CA VAL A 109 -11.58 -1.40 -15.04
C VAL A 109 -10.88 -2.58 -14.36
N PRO A 110 -10.72 -3.73 -15.05
CA PRO A 110 -9.87 -4.80 -14.55
C PRO A 110 -8.41 -4.35 -14.59
N MET A 111 -7.73 -4.41 -13.46
CA MET A 111 -6.33 -4.00 -13.31
C MET A 111 -5.50 -5.08 -12.62
N ALA A 112 -4.19 -5.03 -12.82
CA ALA A 112 -3.23 -5.77 -12.01
C ALA A 112 -2.71 -4.87 -10.87
N GLU A 113 -2.91 -5.27 -9.62
CA GLU A 113 -2.27 -4.64 -8.47
C GLU A 113 -0.84 -5.18 -8.34
N VAL A 114 0.15 -4.32 -8.56
CA VAL A 114 1.57 -4.71 -8.50
C VAL A 114 2.13 -4.38 -7.12
N ASN A 115 2.79 -5.36 -6.50
CA ASN A 115 3.41 -5.22 -5.18
C ASN A 115 4.71 -6.05 -5.06
N PHE A 116 5.43 -5.89 -3.94
CA PHE A 116 6.62 -6.66 -3.56
C PHE A 116 7.77 -6.62 -4.58
N LEU A 117 7.91 -5.51 -5.34
CA LEU A 117 9.09 -5.32 -6.20
C LEU A 117 10.35 -5.21 -5.34
N CYS A 118 11.18 -6.24 -5.39
CA CYS A 118 12.42 -6.35 -4.64
C CYS A 118 13.58 -6.74 -5.56
N VAL A 119 14.70 -6.04 -5.42
CA VAL A 119 15.96 -6.39 -6.08
C VAL A 119 17.05 -6.45 -5.03
N HIS A 120 17.81 -7.53 -5.04
CA HIS A 120 18.95 -7.74 -4.17
C HIS A 120 19.89 -6.52 -4.22
N LYS A 121 20.34 -6.02 -3.06
CA LYS A 121 21.09 -4.74 -2.91
C LYS A 121 22.24 -4.58 -3.92
N LYS A 122 23.03 -5.64 -4.12
CA LYS A 122 24.17 -5.67 -5.06
C LYS A 122 23.79 -5.46 -6.55
N LEU A 123 22.53 -5.68 -6.93
CA LEU A 123 22.05 -5.61 -8.32
C LEU A 123 21.21 -4.37 -8.62
N ARG A 124 20.92 -3.50 -7.64
CA ARG A 124 20.03 -2.34 -7.84
C ARG A 124 20.55 -1.36 -8.90
N SER A 125 21.86 -1.19 -9.04
CA SER A 125 22.47 -0.34 -10.07
C SER A 125 22.52 -0.97 -11.47
N LYS A 126 22.12 -2.25 -11.61
CA LYS A 126 22.20 -3.02 -12.87
C LYS A 126 20.92 -3.01 -13.69
N ARG A 127 19.96 -2.12 -13.35
CA ARG A 127 18.69 -1.94 -14.08
C ARG A 127 17.85 -3.24 -14.18
N LEU A 128 17.92 -4.12 -13.17
CA LEU A 128 17.10 -5.34 -13.12
C LEU A 128 15.60 -5.02 -12.89
N ALA A 129 15.27 -4.00 -12.08
CA ALA A 129 13.89 -3.62 -11.80
C ALA A 129 13.07 -3.28 -13.06
N PRO A 130 13.57 -2.46 -14.02
CA PRO A 130 12.90 -2.27 -15.30
C PRO A 130 12.63 -3.55 -16.09
N VAL A 131 13.51 -4.56 -15.99
CA VAL A 131 13.32 -5.87 -16.67
C VAL A 131 12.22 -6.68 -16.00
N LEU A 132 12.20 -6.72 -14.66
CA LEU A 132 11.10 -7.31 -13.87
C LEU A 132 9.75 -6.67 -14.23
N ILE A 133 9.70 -5.34 -14.30
CA ILE A 133 8.48 -4.58 -14.65
C ILE A 133 8.01 -4.92 -16.07
N LYS A 134 8.92 -5.05 -17.04
CA LYS A 134 8.57 -5.44 -18.42
C LYS A 134 8.01 -6.85 -18.48
N GLU A 135 8.59 -7.80 -17.76
CA GLU A 135 8.11 -9.17 -17.76
C GLU A 135 6.75 -9.31 -17.08
N ILE A 136 6.53 -8.70 -15.90
CA ILE A 136 5.19 -8.75 -15.28
C ILE A 136 4.15 -8.06 -16.15
N THR A 137 4.51 -6.96 -16.83
CA THR A 137 3.63 -6.29 -17.81
C THR A 137 3.24 -7.23 -18.95
N ARG A 138 4.20 -7.95 -19.53
CA ARG A 138 3.95 -8.93 -20.60
C ARG A 138 2.97 -10.01 -20.14
N ARG A 139 3.18 -10.58 -18.95
CA ARG A 139 2.31 -11.63 -18.39
C ARG A 139 0.90 -11.14 -18.05
N VAL A 140 0.78 -9.89 -17.62
CA VAL A 140 -0.52 -9.23 -17.40
C VAL A 140 -1.24 -9.00 -18.73
N ASN A 141 -0.53 -8.50 -19.75
CA ASN A 141 -1.08 -8.26 -21.09
C ASN A 141 -1.54 -9.55 -21.79
N LEU A 142 -0.80 -10.66 -21.63
CA LEU A 142 -1.20 -11.98 -22.16
C LEU A 142 -2.56 -12.45 -21.63
N ARG A 143 -2.98 -11.95 -20.45
CA ARG A 143 -4.30 -12.19 -19.87
C ARG A 143 -5.32 -11.11 -20.23
N SER A 144 -5.04 -10.31 -21.26
CA SER A 144 -5.91 -9.23 -21.77
C SER A 144 -6.19 -8.10 -20.77
N ILE A 145 -5.28 -7.88 -19.81
CA ILE A 145 -5.34 -6.77 -18.85
C ILE A 145 -4.26 -5.76 -19.24
N TRP A 146 -4.63 -4.47 -19.30
CA TRP A 146 -3.78 -3.41 -19.88
C TRP A 146 -3.55 -2.23 -18.93
N GLN A 147 -3.99 -2.37 -17.68
CA GLN A 147 -3.83 -1.37 -16.64
C GLN A 147 -3.30 -2.03 -15.37
N ALA A 148 -2.48 -1.29 -14.65
CA ALA A 148 -1.97 -1.71 -13.36
C ALA A 148 -1.99 -0.55 -12.37
N VAL A 149 -2.10 -0.91 -11.10
CA VAL A 149 -2.10 0.01 -9.98
C VAL A 149 -1.03 -0.41 -8.97
N TYR A 150 -0.30 0.57 -8.44
CA TYR A 150 0.84 0.32 -7.55
C TYR A 150 1.12 1.52 -6.65
N THR A 151 1.81 1.27 -5.55
CA THR A 151 2.41 2.31 -4.70
C THR A 151 3.91 2.30 -4.69
N ALA A 152 4.47 3.48 -4.46
CA ALA A 152 5.84 3.63 -4.05
C ALA A 152 5.96 4.74 -2.98
N GLY A 153 6.94 4.60 -2.08
CA GLY A 153 7.36 5.68 -1.19
C GLY A 153 8.18 6.77 -1.88
N VAL A 154 8.62 6.51 -3.12
CA VAL A 154 9.34 7.46 -3.97
C VAL A 154 8.40 8.09 -4.99
N VAL A 155 8.65 9.35 -5.34
CA VAL A 155 7.84 10.05 -6.35
C VAL A 155 8.24 9.57 -7.75
N LEU A 156 7.30 8.93 -8.45
CA LEU A 156 7.46 8.48 -9.83
C LEU A 156 6.52 9.29 -10.75
N PRO A 157 6.97 9.76 -11.94
CA PRO A 157 6.13 10.55 -12.85
C PRO A 157 4.96 9.74 -13.44
N THR A 158 3.69 10.13 -13.30
CA THR A 158 3.12 11.14 -12.39
C THR A 158 2.09 10.46 -11.49
N PRO A 159 2.14 10.65 -10.16
CA PRO A 159 1.21 9.99 -9.26
C PRO A 159 -0.21 10.52 -9.43
N VAL A 160 -1.22 9.65 -9.28
CA VAL A 160 -2.63 10.09 -9.29
C VAL A 160 -3.08 10.62 -7.93
N ALA A 161 -2.41 10.19 -6.86
CA ALA A 161 -2.66 10.64 -5.49
C ALA A 161 -1.39 10.52 -4.63
N GLN A 162 -1.33 11.33 -3.57
CA GLN A 162 -0.31 11.25 -2.53
C GLN A 162 -1.02 11.31 -1.17
N CYS A 163 -0.79 10.32 -0.31
CA CYS A 163 -1.26 10.32 1.08
C CYS A 163 -0.03 10.37 2.01
N ARG A 164 -0.21 10.86 3.24
CA ARG A 164 0.84 10.92 4.28
C ARG A 164 0.58 9.81 5.31
N TYR A 165 1.63 9.10 5.72
CA TYR A 165 1.57 8.18 6.84
C TYR A 165 1.34 8.93 8.16
N TRP A 166 0.45 8.39 8.99
CA TRP A 166 0.19 8.87 10.34
C TRP A 166 0.39 7.72 11.32
N HIS A 167 1.10 8.00 12.42
CA HIS A 167 1.39 6.98 13.43
C HIS A 167 0.72 7.34 14.76
N ARG A 168 0.07 6.36 15.38
CA ARG A 168 -0.47 6.48 16.73
C ARG A 168 0.30 5.57 17.69
N SER A 169 1.07 6.17 18.59
CA SER A 169 1.86 5.42 19.56
C SER A 169 0.98 4.65 20.55
N LEU A 170 1.14 3.33 20.60
CA LEU A 170 0.50 2.45 21.59
C LEU A 170 1.45 2.12 22.75
N ASN A 171 2.74 1.96 22.47
CA ASN A 171 3.80 1.75 23.46
C ASN A 171 4.90 2.80 23.30
N PRO A 172 4.69 4.04 23.75
CA PRO A 172 5.64 5.14 23.52
C PRO A 172 7.01 4.86 24.15
N LYS A 173 7.08 4.16 25.29
CA LYS A 173 8.34 3.78 25.93
C LYS A 173 9.22 2.96 24.98
N LYS A 174 8.65 1.87 24.43
CA LYS A 174 9.37 1.02 23.48
C LYS A 174 9.77 1.79 22.23
N LEU A 175 8.84 2.59 21.66
CA LEU A 175 9.09 3.36 20.44
C LEU A 175 10.20 4.41 20.59
N ILE A 176 10.36 5.00 21.78
CA ILE A 176 11.46 5.91 22.09
C ILE A 176 12.78 5.14 22.27
N GLU A 177 12.76 4.02 23.02
CA GLU A 177 13.96 3.21 23.29
C GLU A 177 14.58 2.58 22.02
N VAL A 178 13.79 2.38 20.97
CA VAL A 178 14.23 1.86 19.67
C VAL A 178 14.50 2.95 18.63
N GLY A 179 14.32 4.23 18.98
CA GLY A 179 14.56 5.35 18.06
C GLY A 179 13.46 5.62 17.03
N PHE A 180 12.34 4.89 17.06
CA PHE A 180 11.20 5.14 16.14
C PHE A 180 10.53 6.50 16.42
N SER A 181 10.57 6.98 17.65
CA SER A 181 9.98 8.26 18.04
C SER A 181 10.92 9.05 18.95
N GLY A 182 11.07 10.33 18.68
CA GLY A 182 11.81 11.24 19.55
C GLY A 182 11.00 11.73 20.74
N LEU A 183 11.68 12.09 21.83
CA LEU A 183 11.11 12.93 22.89
C LEU A 183 11.28 14.40 22.49
N SER A 184 10.20 15.18 22.52
CA SER A 184 10.33 16.62 22.40
C SER A 184 10.93 17.22 23.68
N GLU A 185 11.57 18.39 23.57
CA GLU A 185 12.37 19.02 24.64
C GLU A 185 11.65 19.15 26.01
N ARG A 186 10.32 19.23 26.01
CA ARG A 186 9.49 19.41 27.23
C ARG A 186 8.72 18.15 27.65
N MET A 187 8.98 17.02 27.01
CA MET A 187 8.27 15.76 27.27
C MET A 187 9.16 14.77 28.01
N THR A 188 8.57 14.08 29.00
CA THR A 188 9.19 12.92 29.65
C THR A 188 8.53 11.64 29.14
N ILE A 189 9.21 10.50 29.32
CA ILE A 189 8.65 9.18 28.98
C ILE A 189 7.32 8.95 29.73
N SER A 190 7.27 9.24 31.04
CA SER A 190 6.06 9.07 31.86
C SER A 190 4.88 9.92 31.36
N ARG A 191 5.15 11.17 30.95
CA ARG A 191 4.12 12.04 30.37
C ARG A 191 3.63 11.51 29.03
N SER A 192 4.53 10.98 28.21
CA SER A 192 4.19 10.36 26.92
C SER A 192 3.33 9.11 27.10
N ILE A 193 3.68 8.22 28.05
CA ILE A 193 2.87 7.05 28.40
C ILE A 193 1.45 7.47 28.82
N LYS A 194 1.33 8.48 29.69
CA LYS A 194 0.02 8.98 30.13
C LYS A 194 -0.80 9.58 28.98
N LEU A 195 -0.16 10.32 28.07
CA LEU A 195 -0.80 10.96 26.92
C LEU A 195 -1.35 9.93 25.91
N TYR A 196 -0.63 8.84 25.70
CA TYR A 196 -0.97 7.81 24.72
C TYR A 196 -1.78 6.64 25.30
N ARG A 197 -2.09 6.65 26.60
CA ARG A 197 -2.84 5.57 27.25
C ARG A 197 -4.19 5.35 26.56
N VAL A 198 -4.46 4.08 26.26
CA VAL A 198 -5.75 3.60 25.75
C VAL A 198 -6.46 2.76 26.81
N LYS A 199 -7.78 2.55 26.65
CA LYS A 199 -8.54 1.65 27.54
C LYS A 199 -8.12 0.20 27.29
N GLU A 200 -8.16 -0.62 28.34
CA GLU A 200 -7.81 -2.05 28.27
C GLU A 200 -8.88 -2.87 27.56
N SER A 201 -10.15 -2.46 27.65
CA SER A 201 -11.27 -3.11 26.98
C SER A 201 -12.00 -2.15 26.03
N PRO A 202 -12.54 -2.65 24.90
CA PRO A 202 -13.36 -1.86 23.99
C PRO A 202 -14.59 -1.31 24.71
N SER A 203 -14.83 0.00 24.60
CA SER A 203 -16.02 0.63 25.18
C SER A 203 -17.22 0.70 24.23
N THR A 204 -17.15 0.03 23.08
CA THR A 204 -18.16 0.08 22.02
C THR A 204 -19.07 -1.15 22.11
N PRO A 205 -20.35 -1.01 22.49
CA PRO A 205 -21.27 -2.14 22.58
C PRO A 205 -21.50 -2.81 21.22
N GLY A 206 -21.55 -4.15 21.25
CA GLY A 206 -21.79 -4.99 20.07
C GLY A 206 -20.57 -5.20 19.16
N LEU A 207 -19.40 -4.68 19.56
CA LEU A 207 -18.14 -4.92 18.85
C LEU A 207 -17.64 -6.34 19.14
N ARG A 208 -17.39 -7.12 18.09
CA ARG A 208 -16.85 -8.48 18.16
C ARG A 208 -16.01 -8.81 16.93
N PRO A 209 -15.16 -9.85 16.96
CA PRO A 209 -14.51 -10.35 15.76
C PRO A 209 -15.53 -10.70 14.65
N ALA A 210 -15.15 -10.45 13.40
CA ALA A 210 -15.94 -10.84 12.24
C ALA A 210 -15.98 -12.37 12.08
N LYS A 211 -17.09 -12.88 11.55
CA LYS A 211 -17.30 -14.31 11.28
C LYS A 211 -17.64 -14.53 9.80
N PRO A 212 -17.51 -15.76 9.28
CA PRO A 212 -17.91 -16.10 7.91
C PRO A 212 -19.35 -15.65 7.57
N GLU A 213 -20.29 -15.79 8.51
CA GLU A 213 -21.68 -15.36 8.34
C GLU A 213 -21.85 -13.84 8.12
N ASP A 214 -20.87 -13.04 8.53
CA ASP A 214 -20.89 -11.58 8.37
C ASP A 214 -20.47 -11.13 6.97
N VAL A 215 -19.83 -11.99 6.16
CA VAL A 215 -19.25 -11.64 4.85
C VAL A 215 -20.25 -10.94 3.92
N PRO A 216 -21.50 -11.42 3.73
CA PRO A 216 -22.46 -10.72 2.87
C PRO A 216 -22.83 -9.32 3.39
N HIS A 217 -22.88 -9.17 4.72
CA HIS A 217 -23.18 -7.88 5.36
C HIS A 217 -22.01 -6.91 5.25
N ILE A 218 -20.79 -7.41 5.46
CA ILE A 218 -19.55 -6.66 5.28
C ILE A 218 -19.43 -6.19 3.84
N HIS A 219 -19.60 -7.09 2.87
CA HIS A 219 -19.54 -6.78 1.44
C HIS A 219 -20.51 -5.65 1.06
N LYS A 220 -21.77 -5.74 1.51
CA LYS A 220 -22.78 -4.70 1.28
C LYS A 220 -22.40 -3.38 1.94
N LEU A 221 -21.94 -3.40 3.19
CA LEU A 221 -21.57 -2.20 3.94
C LEU A 221 -20.37 -1.49 3.29
N LEU A 222 -19.35 -2.26 2.94
CA LEU A 222 -18.12 -1.80 2.31
C LEU A 222 -18.39 -1.24 0.91
N SER A 223 -19.08 -1.99 0.06
CA SER A 223 -19.42 -1.55 -1.30
C SER A 223 -20.18 -0.22 -1.30
N ASN A 224 -21.15 -0.06 -0.40
CA ASN A 224 -21.90 1.20 -0.27
C ASN A 224 -21.05 2.35 0.29
N TYR A 225 -20.01 2.05 1.09
CA TYR A 225 -19.07 3.05 1.56
C TYR A 225 -18.11 3.50 0.47
N LEU A 226 -17.51 2.55 -0.25
CA LEU A 226 -16.46 2.83 -1.22
C LEU A 226 -16.94 3.64 -2.43
N ARG A 227 -18.23 3.50 -2.81
CA ARG A 227 -18.87 4.32 -3.86
C ARG A 227 -18.79 5.83 -3.64
N ASN A 228 -18.48 6.29 -2.43
CA ASN A 228 -18.27 7.72 -2.18
C ASN A 228 -16.91 8.23 -2.68
N PHE A 229 -16.00 7.34 -3.11
CA PHE A 229 -14.67 7.67 -3.59
C PHE A 229 -14.58 7.50 -5.10
N LYS A 230 -13.81 8.40 -5.72
CA LYS A 230 -13.55 8.39 -7.16
C LYS A 230 -12.59 7.28 -7.59
N LEU A 231 -11.86 6.68 -6.66
CA LEU A 231 -10.91 5.59 -6.92
C LEU A 231 -11.02 4.57 -5.80
N HIS A 232 -11.46 3.35 -6.08
CA HIS A 232 -11.63 2.27 -5.09
C HIS A 232 -11.74 0.89 -5.74
N CYS A 233 -11.48 -0.18 -4.98
CA CYS A 233 -11.75 -1.54 -5.45
C CYS A 233 -13.22 -1.91 -5.36
N GLU A 234 -13.66 -2.70 -6.32
CA GLU A 234 -14.94 -3.38 -6.33
C GLU A 234 -14.75 -4.85 -5.93
N PHE A 235 -14.99 -5.13 -4.66
CA PHE A 235 -14.84 -6.48 -4.13
C PHE A 235 -16.03 -7.37 -4.49
N THR A 236 -15.75 -8.64 -4.73
CA THR A 236 -16.68 -9.77 -4.65
C THR A 236 -16.83 -10.24 -3.20
N GLN A 237 -17.80 -11.12 -2.92
CA GLN A 237 -17.93 -11.71 -1.58
C GLN A 237 -16.76 -12.65 -1.25
N GLU A 238 -16.20 -13.32 -2.25
CA GLU A 238 -15.03 -14.21 -2.10
C GLU A 238 -13.79 -13.40 -1.71
N GLU A 239 -13.54 -12.27 -2.37
CA GLU A 239 -12.46 -11.37 -2.00
C GLU A 239 -12.68 -10.76 -0.61
N VAL A 240 -13.92 -10.37 -0.25
CA VAL A 240 -14.23 -9.94 1.12
C VAL A 240 -13.92 -11.03 2.14
N ALA A 241 -14.27 -12.29 1.86
CA ALA A 241 -13.95 -13.39 2.76
C ALA A 241 -12.43 -13.59 2.90
N HIS A 242 -11.67 -13.46 1.81
CA HIS A 242 -10.22 -13.62 1.84
C HIS A 242 -9.51 -12.51 2.60
N TRP A 243 -9.88 -11.25 2.33
CA TRP A 243 -9.23 -10.06 2.89
C TRP A 243 -9.75 -9.67 4.28
N LEU A 244 -11.05 -9.88 4.54
CA LEU A 244 -11.74 -9.31 5.70
C LEU A 244 -12.33 -10.38 6.65
N LEU A 245 -11.77 -11.59 6.65
CA LEU A 245 -11.93 -12.54 7.75
C LEU A 245 -10.67 -12.56 8.63
N PRO A 246 -10.81 -12.62 9.97
CA PRO A 246 -9.66 -12.62 10.85
C PRO A 246 -8.73 -13.80 10.58
N ARG A 247 -7.43 -13.52 10.47
CA ARG A 247 -6.35 -14.50 10.43
C ARG A 247 -5.34 -14.16 11.50
N GLU A 248 -5.07 -15.12 12.39
CA GLU A 248 -4.18 -14.91 13.52
C GLU A 248 -2.80 -14.43 13.05
N GLY A 249 -2.29 -13.36 13.67
CA GLY A 249 -0.98 -12.79 13.32
C GLY A 249 -0.90 -12.06 11.98
N VAL A 250 -1.99 -12.00 11.20
CA VAL A 250 -2.01 -11.36 9.87
C VAL A 250 -3.00 -10.21 9.83
N VAL A 251 -4.31 -10.49 9.88
CA VAL A 251 -5.38 -9.49 9.74
C VAL A 251 -6.40 -9.64 10.85
N HIS A 252 -6.77 -8.53 11.46
CA HIS A 252 -7.72 -8.44 12.57
C HIS A 252 -8.94 -7.66 12.13
N VAL A 253 -10.09 -8.32 12.14
CA VAL A 253 -11.34 -7.75 11.64
C VAL A 253 -12.41 -7.80 12.71
N TYR A 254 -13.00 -6.65 13.00
CA TYR A 254 -14.05 -6.49 13.98
C TYR A 254 -15.28 -5.86 13.34
N VAL A 255 -16.44 -6.43 13.65
CA VAL A 255 -17.74 -5.88 13.26
C VAL A 255 -18.49 -5.41 14.50
N ARG A 256 -19.26 -4.34 14.33
CA ARG A 256 -20.26 -3.94 15.30
C ARG A 256 -21.62 -4.42 14.84
N THR A 257 -22.34 -5.10 15.73
CA THR A 257 -23.70 -5.57 15.49
C THR A 257 -24.72 -4.69 16.20
N SER A 258 -25.85 -4.47 15.55
CA SER A 258 -27.03 -3.86 16.18
C SER A 258 -27.73 -4.87 17.09
N THR A 259 -28.67 -4.40 17.90
CA THR A 259 -29.53 -5.27 18.73
C THR A 259 -30.38 -6.25 17.91
N LYS A 260 -30.54 -6.00 16.61
CA LYS A 260 -31.24 -6.88 15.66
C LYS A 260 -30.30 -7.84 14.91
N GLY A 261 -29.02 -7.93 15.31
CA GLY A 261 -28.03 -8.81 14.71
C GLY A 261 -27.40 -8.31 13.40
N THR A 262 -27.79 -7.14 12.89
CA THR A 262 -27.24 -6.60 11.64
C THR A 262 -25.88 -5.93 11.86
N VAL A 263 -24.89 -6.19 11.00
CA VAL A 263 -23.60 -5.47 11.02
C VAL A 263 -23.80 -3.99 10.64
N THR A 264 -23.31 -3.07 11.46
CA THR A 264 -23.45 -1.62 11.26
C THR A 264 -22.14 -0.89 10.99
N ASP A 265 -21.04 -1.38 11.55
CA ASP A 265 -19.73 -0.77 11.46
C ASP A 265 -18.67 -1.89 11.30
N LEU A 266 -17.58 -1.58 10.59
CA LEU A 266 -16.47 -2.48 10.32
C LEU A 266 -15.15 -1.78 10.65
N ILE A 267 -14.25 -2.52 11.28
CA ILE A 267 -12.88 -2.12 11.58
C ILE A 267 -11.97 -3.26 11.11
N SER A 268 -10.99 -2.96 10.26
CA SER A 268 -9.92 -3.90 9.87
C SER A 268 -8.56 -3.27 10.07
N PHE A 269 -7.59 -4.05 10.51
CA PHE A 269 -6.17 -3.70 10.51
C PHE A 269 -5.32 -4.97 10.39
N TYR A 270 -4.18 -4.88 9.69
CA TYR A 270 -3.22 -5.98 9.57
C TYR A 270 -1.95 -5.70 10.37
N GLU A 271 -1.24 -6.76 10.75
CA GLU A 271 0.03 -6.68 11.48
C GLU A 271 1.19 -6.71 10.48
N LEU A 272 2.04 -5.68 10.53
CA LEU A 272 3.35 -5.66 9.89
C LEU A 272 4.43 -5.66 10.97
N PRO A 273 5.10 -6.79 11.20
CA PRO A 273 6.30 -6.80 12.02
C PRO A 273 7.44 -6.11 11.26
N SER A 274 8.26 -5.37 11.99
CA SER A 274 9.52 -4.81 11.50
C SER A 274 10.65 -5.21 12.43
N SER A 275 11.73 -5.73 11.87
CA SER A 275 12.95 -6.02 12.62
C SER A 275 13.64 -4.73 13.05
N VAL A 276 14.11 -4.68 14.29
CA VAL A 276 14.86 -3.54 14.84
C VAL A 276 16.34 -3.82 14.68
N ILE A 277 17.03 -2.99 13.89
CA ILE A 277 18.45 -3.16 13.61
C ILE A 277 19.26 -2.47 14.71
N GLY A 278 20.22 -3.19 15.31
CA GLY A 278 21.19 -2.60 16.25
C GLY A 278 20.71 -2.33 17.68
N ASN A 279 19.51 -2.78 18.08
CA ASN A 279 19.03 -2.64 19.46
C ASN A 279 19.23 -3.93 20.28
N GLN A 280 19.91 -3.84 21.43
CA GLN A 280 20.20 -5.01 22.28
C GLN A 280 18.97 -5.55 23.03
N LYS A 281 17.95 -4.72 23.25
CA LYS A 281 16.80 -5.01 24.12
C LYS A 281 15.57 -5.48 23.34
N TYR A 282 15.33 -4.92 22.16
CA TYR A 282 14.19 -5.25 21.32
C TYR A 282 14.64 -5.68 19.93
N LYS A 283 14.16 -6.84 19.47
CA LYS A 283 14.46 -7.37 18.13
C LYS A 283 13.40 -7.00 17.09
N GLU A 284 12.19 -6.64 17.53
CA GLU A 284 11.05 -6.44 16.64
C GLU A 284 10.12 -5.33 17.18
N ILE A 285 9.51 -4.57 16.27
CA ILE A 285 8.33 -3.71 16.51
C ILE A 285 7.19 -4.25 15.66
N LYS A 286 5.99 -4.33 16.25
CA LYS A 286 4.77 -4.64 15.52
C LYS A 286 4.04 -3.35 15.22
N VAL A 287 3.84 -3.04 13.95
CA VAL A 287 3.00 -1.95 13.48
C VAL A 287 1.66 -2.55 13.09
N ARG A 288 0.58 -1.88 13.49
CA ARG A 288 -0.77 -2.23 13.07
C ARG A 288 -1.24 -1.14 12.13
N GLU A 289 -1.43 -1.49 10.87
CA GLU A 289 -1.88 -0.57 9.85
C GLU A 289 -3.38 -0.73 9.68
N SER A 290 -4.13 0.37 9.85
CA SER A 290 -5.58 0.33 9.69
C SER A 290 -5.93 0.18 8.22
N GLU A 291 -6.67 -0.87 7.92
CA GLU A 291 -7.11 -1.17 6.56
C GLU A 291 -8.50 -0.58 6.30
N LEU A 292 -9.40 -0.56 7.29
CA LEU A 292 -10.72 0.03 7.08
C LEU A 292 -11.36 0.56 8.37
N GLU A 293 -11.97 1.74 8.30
CA GLU A 293 -12.84 2.24 9.37
C GLU A 293 -14.07 2.95 8.77
N ARG A 294 -15.27 2.47 9.10
CA ARG A 294 -16.51 3.23 8.89
C ARG A 294 -17.21 3.44 10.23
N LYS A 295 -17.37 4.71 10.62
CA LYS A 295 -18.21 5.14 11.75
C LYS A 295 -19.44 5.89 11.24
N ARG A 296 -20.62 5.58 11.77
CA ARG A 296 -21.82 6.43 11.59
C ARG A 296 -21.56 7.83 12.19
N LYS A 297 -21.76 8.91 11.42
CA LYS A 297 -21.53 10.32 11.82
C LYS A 297 -22.03 10.59 13.25
N ARG A 298 -21.13 10.95 14.17
CA ARG A 298 -21.44 11.67 15.42
C ARG A 298 -20.97 13.12 15.28
N ARG A 299 -21.77 14.08 15.76
CA ARG A 299 -21.45 15.52 15.76
C ARG A 299 -20.29 15.81 16.71
N ASP A 300 -19.35 16.61 16.20
CA ASP A 300 -18.30 17.46 16.81
C ASP A 300 -17.37 16.95 17.93
N VAL A 301 -16.05 17.10 17.69
CA VAL A 301 -15.10 17.87 18.53
C VAL A 301 -14.00 18.47 17.62
N SER A 302 -13.76 19.77 17.73
CA SER A 302 -12.74 20.52 17.00
C SER A 302 -11.32 20.22 17.50
N GLN A 303 -10.39 19.87 16.61
CA GLN A 303 -8.96 20.05 16.84
C GLN A 303 -8.33 20.79 15.66
N THR A 304 -7.64 21.87 16.00
CA THR A 304 -6.94 22.82 15.12
C THR A 304 -5.68 22.17 14.55
N GLN A 305 -5.48 22.23 13.24
CA GLN A 305 -4.21 21.89 12.58
C GLN A 305 -3.87 22.94 11.52
N THR A 306 -2.60 23.33 11.54
CA THR A 306 -1.98 24.39 10.74
C THR A 306 -1.80 23.96 9.28
N HIS A 307 -2.23 24.82 8.36
CA HIS A 307 -2.11 24.64 6.91
C HIS A 307 -0.78 25.17 6.37
N VAL A 308 -0.14 24.43 5.47
CA VAL A 308 0.79 24.98 4.48
C VAL A 308 0.33 24.45 3.11
N GLN A 309 -0.06 25.38 2.25
CA GLN A 309 -0.66 25.15 0.94
C GLN A 309 0.42 25.38 -0.13
N CYS A 310 0.53 24.54 -1.16
CA CYS A 310 1.30 24.90 -2.35
C CYS A 310 0.69 24.32 -3.64
N SER A 311 0.78 25.13 -4.69
CA SER A 311 -0.06 25.25 -5.88
C SER A 311 0.25 24.25 -7.01
N GLN A 312 -0.80 23.91 -7.78
CA GLN A 312 -0.73 23.15 -9.04
C GLN A 312 -0.34 24.06 -10.22
N ARG A 313 0.47 23.53 -11.16
CA ARG A 313 0.43 23.89 -12.58
C ARG A 313 0.41 22.63 -13.43
N LEU A 314 -0.68 22.46 -14.17
CA LEU A 314 -0.84 21.52 -15.27
C LEU A 314 -0.15 22.09 -16.51
N LEU A 315 0.73 21.32 -17.14
CA LEU A 315 1.11 21.53 -18.53
C LEU A 315 0.99 20.19 -19.25
N CYS A 316 -0.08 20.06 -20.04
CA CYS A 316 -0.17 19.07 -21.10
C CYS A 316 0.63 19.59 -22.31
N SER A 317 1.40 18.72 -22.97
CA SER A 317 1.61 18.83 -24.42
C SER A 317 2.04 17.48 -25.03
N PRO A 318 1.63 17.18 -26.29
CA PRO A 318 1.65 15.84 -26.87
C PRO A 318 2.87 15.59 -27.78
N ARG A 319 3.23 14.32 -28.00
CA ARG A 319 3.87 13.76 -29.22
C ARG A 319 4.03 12.23 -29.06
N ASN A 320 3.27 11.44 -29.83
CA ASN A 320 3.62 10.86 -31.14
C ASN A 320 4.68 9.74 -31.10
N ASN A 321 4.23 8.50 -30.90
CA ASN A 321 4.76 7.31 -31.59
C ASN A 321 3.74 6.15 -31.56
N PRO A 322 3.43 5.43 -32.66
CA PRO A 322 2.28 4.51 -32.73
C PRO A 322 2.59 3.01 -32.53
N SER A 323 3.79 2.61 -32.12
CA SER A 323 4.22 1.19 -32.23
C SER A 323 4.42 0.43 -30.91
N SER A 324 3.94 0.95 -29.78
CA SER A 324 3.73 0.17 -28.56
C SER A 324 2.63 0.86 -27.76
N VAL A 325 1.60 0.13 -27.35
CA VAL A 325 0.66 0.66 -26.36
C VAL A 325 1.32 0.42 -25.00
N PRO A 326 1.91 1.43 -24.35
CA PRO A 326 2.49 1.23 -23.04
C PRO A 326 1.37 0.90 -22.05
N LEU A 327 1.58 -0.10 -21.19
CA LEU A 327 0.76 -0.33 -20.00
C LEU A 327 0.62 1.02 -19.27
N GLN A 328 -0.61 1.50 -19.12
CA GLN A 328 -0.84 2.72 -18.34
C GLN A 328 -0.78 2.34 -16.87
N ILE A 329 0.36 2.61 -16.27
CA ILE A 329 0.62 2.32 -14.86
C ILE A 329 0.27 3.55 -14.04
N TYR A 330 -0.78 3.46 -13.23
CA TYR A 330 -1.21 4.55 -12.35
C TYR A 330 -0.67 4.32 -10.94
N ALA A 331 0.11 5.27 -10.43
CA ALA A 331 0.58 5.24 -9.05
C ALA A 331 -0.56 5.66 -8.11
N CYS A 332 -1.15 4.70 -7.40
CA CYS A 332 -2.21 4.89 -6.41
C CYS A 332 -1.94 4.01 -5.18
N GLY A 333 -2.18 4.56 -3.98
CA GLY A 333 -2.12 3.92 -2.65
C GLY A 333 -2.35 2.41 -2.68
N SER A 334 -1.46 1.57 -2.11
CA SER A 334 -1.43 0.10 -2.28
C SER A 334 -2.81 -0.48 -2.08
N VAL A 335 -3.26 -1.33 -3.00
CA VAL A 335 -4.67 -1.35 -3.35
C VAL A 335 -5.51 -2.22 -2.40
N HIS A 336 -4.85 -3.06 -1.60
CA HIS A 336 -5.43 -3.69 -0.40
C HIS A 336 -4.97 -3.09 0.94
N ALA A 337 -3.73 -2.58 1.02
CA ALA A 337 -3.11 -2.17 2.29
C ALA A 337 -3.07 -0.64 2.56
N ASN A 338 -2.98 0.20 1.53
CA ASN A 338 -2.81 1.65 1.66
C ASN A 338 -3.84 2.52 0.90
N LEU A 339 -4.70 1.98 0.04
CA LEU A 339 -5.74 2.74 -0.67
C LEU A 339 -6.90 3.13 0.26
N TYR A 340 -7.01 2.42 1.38
CA TYR A 340 -8.12 2.60 2.32
C TYR A 340 -7.77 3.48 3.55
N LEU A 341 -6.50 3.91 3.65
CA LEU A 341 -5.98 4.73 4.75
C LEU A 341 -6.28 6.23 4.64
N CYS A 342 -6.85 6.71 3.54
CA CYS A 342 -7.03 8.15 3.34
C CYS A 342 -8.34 8.64 4.01
N PHE A 343 -8.37 8.73 5.35
CA PHE A 343 -9.47 9.34 6.12
C PHE A 343 -9.03 10.29 7.25
N HIS A 344 -8.90 11.58 6.91
CA HIS A 344 -9.63 12.67 7.59
C HIS A 344 -9.56 13.99 6.77
N ARG A 345 -10.75 14.58 6.51
CA ARG A 345 -11.03 15.94 6.00
C ARG A 345 -10.39 16.37 4.66
N CYS A 346 -11.11 16.14 3.55
CA CYS A 346 -11.19 17.16 2.50
C CYS A 346 -12.36 18.09 2.85
N ILE A 347 -12.06 19.35 3.17
CA ILE A 347 -13.06 20.41 3.34
C ILE A 347 -13.73 20.66 1.98
N SER A 348 -15.05 20.67 1.96
CA SER A 348 -15.88 21.00 0.79
C SER A 348 -15.56 22.42 0.27
N PRO A 349 -15.42 22.64 -1.07
CA PRO A 349 -15.27 23.97 -1.65
C PRO A 349 -16.66 24.63 -1.78
N HIS A 350 -17.29 24.96 -0.66
CA HIS A 350 -18.49 25.81 -0.65
C HIS A 350 -18.48 26.70 0.59
N THR A 351 -17.45 27.55 0.70
CA THR A 351 -17.42 28.77 1.51
C THR A 351 -16.15 29.54 1.15
N LEU A 352 -16.16 30.17 -0.02
CA LEU A 352 -15.22 31.24 -0.39
C LEU A 352 -16.04 32.29 -1.14
N ALA A 353 -16.94 32.93 -0.41
CA ALA A 353 -17.45 34.24 -0.72
C ALA A 353 -17.28 35.06 0.56
N ASP A 354 -16.69 36.25 0.39
CA ASP A 354 -16.52 37.30 1.40
C ASP A 354 -15.52 37.07 2.54
N ALA A 355 -14.25 37.41 2.26
CA ALA A 355 -13.44 38.12 3.24
C ALA A 355 -12.39 38.98 2.52
N ARG A 356 -12.55 40.31 2.65
CA ARG A 356 -11.69 41.35 2.09
C ARG A 356 -10.26 41.26 2.66
N SER A 357 -9.29 41.61 1.82
CA SER A 357 -7.87 41.81 2.15
C SER A 357 -7.62 42.73 3.34
N PRO A 358 -6.54 42.50 4.10
CA PRO A 358 -5.58 43.58 4.29
C PRO A 358 -4.11 43.14 4.12
N THR A 359 -3.44 43.87 3.23
CA THR A 359 -2.06 44.41 3.29
C THR A 359 -0.93 43.57 3.90
N SER A 360 0.04 43.32 3.03
CA SER A 360 1.42 42.88 3.22
C SER A 360 2.22 43.65 4.27
N THR A 361 3.02 42.90 5.05
CA THR A 361 4.27 43.42 5.63
C THR A 361 5.36 42.35 5.47
N VAL A 362 6.37 42.70 4.67
CA VAL A 362 7.59 41.93 4.38
C VAL A 362 8.69 42.39 5.33
N CYS A 363 9.47 41.47 5.91
CA CYS A 363 10.87 41.70 6.32
C CYS A 363 11.58 40.39 6.75
N PRO A 364 12.93 40.30 6.70
CA PRO A 364 13.62 39.47 5.71
C PRO A 364 14.50 38.35 6.30
N GLN A 365 14.84 37.39 5.43
CA GLN A 365 15.80 36.31 5.66
C GLN A 365 17.22 36.86 5.90
N ARG A 366 17.92 36.29 6.89
CA ARG A 366 19.38 36.44 7.06
C ARG A 366 20.07 35.19 6.54
N GLU A 367 20.80 35.35 5.45
CA GLU A 367 21.83 34.44 4.98
C GLU A 367 22.98 34.38 6.01
N ARG A 368 23.49 33.18 6.27
CA ARG A 368 24.84 33.01 6.83
C ARG A 368 25.60 31.97 6.02
N HIS A 369 26.67 32.47 5.42
CA HIS A 369 27.68 31.73 4.67
C HIS A 369 28.39 30.66 5.50
N GLN A 370 28.72 29.58 4.78
CA GLN A 370 29.70 28.56 5.12
C GLN A 370 31.08 29.17 5.45
N ARG A 371 31.74 28.62 6.48
CA ARG A 371 33.20 28.43 6.51
C ARG A 371 33.51 27.11 7.26
N HIS A 372 34.25 26.25 6.57
CA HIS A 372 35.02 25.11 7.08
C HIS A 372 36.13 25.57 8.06
N PRO A 373 36.79 24.69 8.85
CA PRO A 373 36.97 23.24 8.71
C PRO A 373 35.87 22.39 9.33
#